data_AF-A0A4R4CZ27-F1
#
_entry.id   AF-A0A4R4CZ27-F1
#
_cell.length_a   1.000
_cell.length_b   1.000
_cell.length_c   1.000
_cell.angle_alpha   90.00
_cell.angle_beta   90.00
_cell.angle_gamma   90.00
#
_symmetry.space_group_name_H-M   'P 1'
#
loop_
_entity.id
_entity.type
_entity.pdbx_description
1 polymer ?
#
loop_
_entity_poly.entity_id
_entity_poly.type
_entity_poly.pdbx_seq_one_letter_code
_entity_poly.pdbx_strand_id
1 'polypeptide(L)'
;MIWSKLRKKIKDFITPGLRDRIDVHCTRYHDAHDDYGEAWITLDGQKVLGGGYYHWYMAHIPQELINKLGFQGAYHKDFYLPQIELREVKEIMELGIHETTHIRDVLENYINTPFEDCLESNNPIYTAFALIDKRLGKRRFLNIDISNYKHPLVKLFYELRRECFRISDS
;
A
#
# COMPACT_ATOMS: atom_id res chain seq x y z
N MET A 1 8.54 2.15 -14.87
CA MET A 1 9.64 1.16 -14.68
C MET A 1 9.09 -0.26 -14.89
N ILE A 2 9.88 -1.23 -15.40
CA ILE A 2 9.43 -2.63 -15.55
C ILE A 2 9.21 -3.27 -14.17
N TRP A 3 8.12 -4.03 -14.00
CA TRP A 3 7.67 -4.62 -12.73
C TRP A 3 8.76 -5.35 -11.94
N SER A 4 9.57 -6.19 -12.60
CA SER A 4 10.65 -6.94 -11.95
C SER A 4 11.67 -6.05 -11.25
N LYS A 5 11.97 -4.87 -11.82
CA LYS A 5 12.84 -3.86 -11.22
C LYS A 5 12.16 -3.16 -10.04
N LEU A 6 10.86 -2.87 -10.15
CA LEU A 6 10.08 -2.30 -9.05
C LEU A 6 10.07 -3.22 -7.83
N ARG A 7 9.66 -4.47 -8.03
CA ARG A 7 9.61 -5.50 -6.99
C ARG A 7 10.95 -5.63 -6.27
N LYS A 8 12.06 -5.70 -7.02
CA LYS A 8 13.41 -5.76 -6.43
C LYS A 8 13.70 -4.54 -5.54
N LYS A 9 13.46 -3.32 -6.03
CA LYS A 9 13.67 -2.10 -5.24
C LYS A 9 12.81 -2.06 -3.98
N ILE A 10 11.54 -2.46 -4.07
CA ILE A 10 10.64 -2.55 -2.91
C ILE A 10 11.22 -3.51 -1.87
N LYS A 11 11.63 -4.73 -2.27
CA LYS A 11 12.26 -5.70 -1.35
C LYS A 11 13.53 -5.15 -0.69
N ASP A 12 14.31 -4.32 -1.39
CA ASP A 12 15.51 -3.70 -0.85
C ASP A 12 15.21 -2.69 0.28
N PHE A 13 14.03 -2.05 0.28
CA PHE A 13 13.59 -1.18 1.37
C PHE A 13 13.06 -1.94 2.57
N ILE A 14 12.52 -3.16 2.40
CA ILE A 14 11.99 -3.95 3.52
C ILE A 14 13.12 -4.35 4.49
N THR A 15 12.85 -4.19 5.78
CA THR A 15 13.76 -4.59 6.88
C THR A 15 14.15 -6.07 6.76
N PRO A 16 15.42 -6.45 7.06
CA PRO A 16 15.91 -7.81 6.82
C PRO A 16 15.01 -8.93 7.36
N GLY A 17 14.46 -8.78 8.57
CA GLY A 17 13.59 -9.79 9.20
C GLY A 17 12.25 -10.04 8.49
N LEU A 18 11.82 -9.16 7.59
CA LEU A 18 10.55 -9.29 6.85
C LEU A 18 10.74 -9.44 5.35
N ARG A 19 11.96 -9.27 4.83
CA ARG A 19 12.24 -9.18 3.39
C ARG A 19 11.81 -10.41 2.60
N ASP A 20 11.93 -11.60 3.19
CA ASP A 20 11.57 -12.85 2.52
C ASP A 20 10.15 -13.32 2.82
N ARG A 21 9.49 -12.67 3.78
CA ARG A 21 8.10 -12.92 4.15
C ARG A 21 7.13 -12.10 3.30
N ILE A 22 7.51 -10.88 2.94
CA ILE A 22 6.65 -9.94 2.23
C ILE A 22 7.03 -9.88 0.75
N ASP A 23 6.02 -9.96 -0.12
CA ASP A 23 6.21 -9.87 -1.56
C ASP A 23 5.12 -9.07 -2.25
N VAL A 24 5.44 -8.53 -3.41
CA VAL A 24 4.51 -7.77 -4.26
C VAL A 24 4.43 -8.44 -5.63
N HIS A 25 3.22 -8.51 -6.18
CA HIS A 25 2.92 -9.18 -7.44
C HIS A 25 2.07 -8.31 -8.35
N CYS A 26 2.19 -8.53 -9.67
CA CYS A 26 1.36 -7.88 -10.68
C CYS A 26 1.26 -8.78 -11.91
N THR A 27 0.06 -8.94 -12.47
CA THR A 27 -0.21 -9.81 -13.64
C THR A 27 -0.20 -9.08 -14.98
N ARG A 28 -0.13 -7.75 -15.02
CA ARG A 28 -0.28 -7.00 -16.29
C ARG A 28 0.70 -5.87 -16.50
N TYR A 29 1.29 -5.80 -17.71
CA TYR A 29 1.85 -4.55 -18.26
C TYR A 29 2.01 -4.54 -19.79
N HIS A 30 1.79 -3.34 -20.35
CA HIS A 30 2.02 -2.77 -21.70
C HIS A 30 1.28 -3.42 -22.90
N ASP A 31 0.40 -2.63 -23.54
CA ASP A 31 -0.21 -2.84 -24.87
C ASP A 31 -1.30 -3.92 -25.05
N ALA A 32 -2.27 -4.04 -24.14
CA ALA A 32 -3.45 -4.89 -24.38
C ALA A 32 -4.75 -4.09 -24.20
N HIS A 33 -5.59 -4.10 -25.23
CA HIS A 33 -6.86 -3.35 -25.33
C HIS A 33 -8.00 -3.97 -24.49
N ASP A 34 -7.67 -4.82 -23.52
CA ASP A 34 -8.58 -5.66 -22.72
C ASP A 34 -8.21 -5.68 -21.20
N ASP A 35 -7.69 -4.56 -20.69
CA ASP A 35 -7.78 -3.86 -19.38
C ASP A 35 -7.87 -4.50 -17.96
N TYR A 36 -8.03 -5.81 -17.74
CA TYR A 36 -8.26 -6.37 -16.38
C TYR A 36 -7.06 -6.95 -15.60
N GLY A 37 -6.16 -6.10 -15.11
CA GLY A 37 -4.99 -6.52 -14.32
C GLY A 37 -5.28 -6.73 -12.84
N GLU A 38 -4.30 -7.31 -12.13
CA GLU A 38 -4.29 -7.36 -10.67
C GLU A 38 -2.89 -7.06 -10.14
N ALA A 39 -2.82 -6.26 -9.08
CA ALA A 39 -1.65 -6.06 -8.25
C ALA A 39 -1.98 -6.48 -6.81
N TRP A 40 -1.09 -7.22 -6.15
CA TRP A 40 -1.36 -7.70 -4.80
C TRP A 40 -0.10 -7.86 -3.96
N ILE A 41 -0.30 -7.92 -2.65
CA ILE A 41 0.75 -8.06 -1.63
C ILE A 41 0.53 -9.39 -0.92
N THR A 42 1.60 -10.13 -0.68
CA THR A 42 1.58 -11.36 0.10
C THR A 42 2.43 -11.27 1.35
N LEU A 43 2.00 -11.95 2.40
CA LEU A 43 2.76 -12.29 3.59
C LEU A 43 2.86 -13.83 3.68
N ASP A 44 4.08 -14.37 3.73
CA ASP A 44 4.34 -15.81 3.78
C ASP A 44 3.60 -16.58 2.67
N GLY A 45 3.52 -15.98 1.48
CA GLY A 45 2.82 -16.52 0.31
C GLY A 45 1.30 -16.32 0.31
N GLN A 46 0.70 -15.84 1.40
CA GLN A 46 -0.74 -15.57 1.49
C GLN A 46 -1.07 -14.12 1.13
N LYS A 47 -2.11 -13.90 0.31
CA LYS A 47 -2.53 -12.55 -0.10
C LYS A 47 -3.12 -11.77 1.08
N VAL A 48 -2.57 -10.58 1.35
CA VAL A 48 -2.99 -9.68 2.45
C VAL A 48 -3.58 -8.36 1.96
N LEU A 49 -3.32 -7.98 0.72
CA LEU A 49 -3.96 -6.87 0.02
C LEU A 49 -4.01 -7.19 -1.46
N GLY A 50 -5.05 -6.78 -2.17
CA GLY A 50 -5.10 -6.84 -3.63
C GLY A 50 -5.92 -5.71 -4.23
N GLY A 51 -5.63 -5.41 -5.48
CA GLY A 51 -6.31 -4.41 -6.28
C GLY A 51 -6.40 -4.89 -7.71
N GLY A 52 -7.54 -4.66 -8.33
CA GLY A 52 -7.82 -5.14 -9.68
C GLY A 52 -9.16 -4.61 -10.16
N TYR A 53 -9.37 -4.64 -11.47
CA TYR A 53 -10.62 -4.15 -12.06
C TYR A 53 -11.85 -4.79 -11.41
N TYR A 54 -11.93 -6.13 -11.40
CA TYR A 54 -13.06 -6.81 -10.78
C TYR A 54 -13.17 -6.53 -9.28
N HIS A 55 -12.04 -6.38 -8.58
CA HIS A 55 -12.08 -6.02 -7.16
C HIS A 55 -12.71 -4.63 -6.97
N TRP A 56 -12.35 -3.65 -7.79
CA TRP A 56 -12.90 -2.30 -7.74
C TRP A 56 -14.40 -2.26 -8.07
N TYR A 57 -14.82 -2.89 -9.17
CA TYR A 57 -16.21 -2.82 -9.64
C TYR A 57 -17.17 -3.79 -8.96
N MET A 58 -16.66 -4.85 -8.29
CA MET A 58 -17.48 -5.79 -7.53
C MET A 58 -17.42 -5.58 -6.01
N ALA A 59 -16.52 -4.72 -5.52
CA ALA A 59 -16.49 -4.37 -4.11
C ALA A 59 -17.68 -3.48 -3.72
N HIS A 60 -18.07 -3.55 -2.45
CA HIS A 60 -19.13 -2.73 -1.88
C HIS A 60 -18.61 -1.33 -1.53
N ILE A 61 -18.21 -0.55 -2.54
CA ILE A 61 -17.92 0.88 -2.35
C ILE A 61 -19.26 1.60 -2.16
N PRO A 62 -19.46 2.40 -1.10
CA PRO A 62 -20.67 3.19 -0.93
C PRO A 62 -20.94 4.06 -2.18
N GLN A 63 -22.15 3.93 -2.75
CA GLN A 63 -22.51 4.61 -4.00
C GLN A 63 -22.38 6.13 -3.91
N GLU A 64 -22.55 6.71 -2.72
CA GLU A 64 -22.36 8.14 -2.48
C GLU A 64 -20.91 8.60 -2.75
N LEU A 65 -19.91 7.76 -2.44
CA LEU A 65 -18.51 8.07 -2.69
C LEU A 65 -18.20 8.02 -4.18
N ILE A 66 -18.71 6.99 -4.87
CA ILE A 66 -18.58 6.85 -6.33
C ILE A 66 -19.23 8.04 -7.04
N ASN A 67 -20.43 8.44 -6.64
CA ASN A 67 -21.15 9.55 -7.26
C ASN A 67 -20.41 10.89 -7.09
N LYS A 68 -19.80 11.13 -5.93
CA LYS A 68 -19.02 12.34 -5.67
C LYS A 68 -17.67 12.36 -6.39
N LEU A 69 -17.04 11.19 -6.58
CA LEU A 69 -15.80 11.06 -7.34
C LEU A 69 -15.98 11.24 -8.86
N GLY A 70 -17.19 10.97 -9.37
CA GLY A 70 -17.54 11.13 -10.77
C GLY A 70 -17.00 10.01 -11.68
N PHE A 71 -17.18 10.18 -13.00
CA PHE A 71 -16.94 9.16 -14.02
C PHE A 71 -15.50 8.61 -14.10
N GLN A 72 -14.49 9.37 -13.64
CA GLN A 72 -13.10 8.93 -13.58
C GLN A 72 -12.64 8.61 -12.14
N GLY A 73 -13.59 8.29 -11.24
CA GLY A 73 -13.32 8.17 -9.81
C GLY A 73 -12.17 7.23 -9.45
N ALA A 74 -12.02 6.11 -10.16
CA ALA A 74 -10.91 5.17 -9.94
C ALA A 74 -9.52 5.73 -10.30
N TYR A 75 -9.44 6.79 -11.10
CA TYR A 75 -8.17 7.36 -11.58
C TYR A 75 -7.88 8.74 -10.98
N HIS A 76 -8.60 9.13 -9.93
CA HIS A 76 -8.34 10.39 -9.25
C HIS A 76 -6.88 10.45 -8.74
N LYS A 77 -6.21 11.59 -8.93
CA LYS A 77 -4.78 11.74 -8.62
C LYS A 77 -4.42 11.38 -7.17
N ASP A 78 -5.32 11.67 -6.23
CA ASP A 78 -5.08 11.48 -4.80
C ASP A 78 -4.84 10.01 -4.42
N PHE A 79 -5.35 9.04 -5.20
CA PHE A 79 -5.05 7.61 -4.96
C PHE A 79 -3.54 7.31 -4.97
N TYR A 80 -2.76 8.14 -5.68
CA TYR A 80 -1.34 7.94 -5.92
C TYR A 80 -0.44 8.84 -5.07
N LEU A 81 -1.03 9.73 -4.26
CA LEU A 81 -0.29 10.72 -3.46
C LEU A 81 -0.08 10.22 -2.02
N PRO A 82 1.03 10.62 -1.37
CA PRO A 82 1.23 10.36 0.06
C PRO A 82 0.27 11.20 0.93
N GLN A 83 -0.18 12.36 0.45
CA GLN A 83 -1.21 13.16 1.12
C GLN A 83 -2.45 13.23 0.22
N ILE A 84 -3.49 12.54 0.65
CA ILE A 84 -4.83 12.52 0.08
C ILE A 84 -5.59 13.73 0.64
N GLU A 85 -6.06 14.61 -0.23
CA GLU A 85 -6.84 15.79 0.14
C GLU A 85 -8.34 15.50 0.06
N LEU A 86 -8.75 14.72 -0.95
CA LEU A 86 -10.14 14.40 -1.19
C LEU A 86 -10.65 13.34 -0.21
N ARG A 87 -11.65 13.73 0.59
CA ARG A 87 -12.25 12.89 1.64
C ARG A 87 -12.74 11.55 1.10
N GLU A 88 -13.37 11.54 -0.06
CA GLU A 88 -13.93 10.33 -0.68
C GLU A 88 -12.83 9.31 -1.01
N VAL A 89 -11.67 9.78 -1.51
CA VAL A 89 -10.51 8.92 -1.78
C VAL A 89 -9.97 8.34 -0.49
N LYS A 90 -9.88 9.17 0.56
CA LYS A 90 -9.42 8.71 1.88
C LYS A 90 -10.32 7.61 2.43
N GLU A 91 -11.64 7.79 2.37
CA GLU A 91 -12.60 6.80 2.84
C GLU A 91 -12.51 5.49 2.04
N ILE A 92 -12.40 5.55 0.70
CA ILE A 92 -12.22 4.34 -0.13
C ILE A 92 -10.91 3.62 0.19
N MET A 93 -9.81 4.35 0.32
CA MET A 93 -8.52 3.78 0.67
C MET A 93 -8.55 3.13 2.06
N GLU A 94 -9.27 3.70 3.04
CA GLU A 94 -9.46 3.11 4.37
C GLU A 94 -10.21 1.77 4.32
N LEU A 95 -11.10 1.55 3.34
CA LEU A 95 -11.81 0.28 3.14
C LEU A 95 -10.90 -0.84 2.57
N GLY A 96 -9.70 -0.52 2.11
CA GLY A 96 -8.78 -1.47 1.46
C GLY A 96 -9.24 -1.93 0.08
N ILE A 97 -10.09 -1.12 -0.57
CA ILE A 97 -10.58 -1.37 -1.92
C ILE A 97 -9.67 -0.61 -2.89
N HIS A 98 -9.09 -1.33 -3.84
CA HIS A 98 -8.08 -0.81 -4.75
C HIS A 98 -8.31 -1.27 -6.19
N GLU A 99 -8.04 -0.38 -7.14
CA GLU A 99 -7.75 -0.73 -8.52
C GLU A 99 -6.29 -1.23 -8.63
N THR A 100 -5.96 -1.95 -9.70
CA THR A 100 -4.60 -2.40 -10.05
C THR A 100 -3.56 -1.28 -9.90
N THR A 101 -3.84 -0.10 -10.46
CA THR A 101 -2.91 1.04 -10.50
C THR A 101 -2.71 1.63 -9.11
N HIS A 102 -3.69 1.57 -8.22
CA HIS A 102 -3.55 2.12 -6.85
C HIS A 102 -2.41 1.46 -6.10
N ILE A 103 -2.23 0.16 -6.26
CA ILE A 103 -1.13 -0.56 -5.61
C ILE A 103 0.16 -0.39 -6.42
N ARG A 104 0.13 -0.66 -7.73
CA ARG A 104 1.32 -0.62 -8.58
C ARG A 104 2.00 0.75 -8.56
N ASP A 105 1.22 1.80 -8.78
CA ASP A 105 1.74 3.16 -8.99
C ASP A 105 2.13 3.79 -7.67
N VAL A 106 1.40 3.51 -6.58
CA VAL A 106 1.83 3.93 -5.23
C VAL A 106 3.16 3.29 -4.85
N LEU A 107 3.38 2.00 -5.14
CA LEU A 107 4.67 1.37 -4.90
C LEU A 107 5.78 1.97 -5.76
N GLU A 108 5.49 2.30 -7.02
CA GLU A 108 6.41 3.00 -7.91
C GLU A 108 6.75 4.41 -7.40
N ASN A 109 5.77 5.13 -6.87
CA ASN A 109 6.00 6.45 -6.28
C ASN A 109 6.77 6.34 -4.96
N TYR A 110 6.41 5.41 -4.07
CA TYR A 110 7.03 5.21 -2.76
C TYR A 110 8.54 5.08 -2.81
N ILE A 111 9.09 4.33 -3.77
CA ILE A 111 10.56 4.18 -3.89
C ILE A 111 11.29 5.49 -4.27
N ASN A 112 10.54 6.49 -4.73
CA ASN A 112 11.01 7.81 -5.13
C ASN A 112 10.53 8.93 -4.18
N THR A 113 9.70 8.61 -3.18
CA THR A 113 9.20 9.55 -2.18
C THR A 113 10.13 9.59 -0.96
N PRO A 114 10.43 10.77 -0.38
CA PRO A 114 11.16 10.86 0.88
C PRO A 114 10.53 10.00 1.98
N PHE A 115 11.37 9.38 2.81
CA PHE A 115 10.89 8.47 3.86
C PHE A 115 9.97 9.15 4.86
N GLU A 116 10.27 10.41 5.20
CA GLU A 116 9.47 11.23 6.12
C GLU A 116 8.04 11.39 5.59
N ASP A 117 7.90 11.80 4.33
CA ASP A 117 6.60 11.95 3.66
C ASP A 117 5.82 10.64 3.60
N CYS A 118 6.52 9.49 3.45
CA CYS A 118 5.89 8.17 3.47
C CYS A 118 5.37 7.81 4.86
N LEU A 119 6.12 8.14 5.92
CA LEU A 119 5.73 7.80 7.29
C LEU A 119 4.60 8.69 7.82
N GLU A 120 4.57 9.95 7.41
CA GLU A 120 3.52 10.93 7.75
C GLU A 120 2.34 10.91 6.77
N SER A 121 2.38 9.99 5.82
CA SER A 121 1.35 9.81 4.80
C SER A 121 0.00 9.41 5.42
N ASN A 122 -1.08 9.96 4.87
CA ASN A 122 -2.45 9.49 5.13
C ASN A 122 -2.93 8.42 4.13
N ASN A 123 -2.07 8.03 3.17
CA ASN A 123 -2.31 6.95 2.23
C ASN A 123 -1.84 5.62 2.84
N PRO A 124 -2.74 4.64 3.05
CA PRO A 124 -2.44 3.46 3.84
C PRO A 124 -1.34 2.56 3.24
N ILE A 125 -1.12 2.59 1.92
CA ILE A 125 -0.07 1.79 1.29
C ILE A 125 1.30 2.42 1.60
N TYR A 126 1.43 3.74 1.50
CA TYR A 126 2.64 4.46 1.91
C TYR A 126 2.96 4.22 3.39
N THR A 127 1.99 4.42 4.27
CA THR A 127 2.18 4.20 5.72
C THR A 127 2.58 2.76 6.01
N ALA A 128 1.90 1.77 5.41
CA ALA A 128 2.22 0.36 5.62
C ALA A 128 3.68 0.07 5.22
N PHE A 129 4.11 0.47 4.03
CA PHE A 129 5.49 0.22 3.59
C PHE A 129 6.52 1.01 4.41
N ALA A 130 6.19 2.21 4.88
CA ALA A 130 7.04 2.97 5.79
C ALA A 130 7.25 2.25 7.14
N LEU A 131 6.25 1.53 7.65
CA LEU A 131 6.35 0.76 8.90
C LEU A 131 7.33 -0.41 8.81
N ILE A 132 7.44 -1.05 7.65
CA ILE A 132 8.37 -2.18 7.42
C ILE A 132 9.69 -1.77 6.76
N ASP A 133 9.87 -0.47 6.50
CA ASP A 133 11.06 0.09 5.90
C ASP A 133 12.27 -0.09 6.84
N LYS A 134 13.41 -0.52 6.28
CA LYS A 134 14.69 -0.65 6.98
C LYS A 134 15.20 0.68 7.55
N ARG A 135 14.75 1.82 7.00
CA ARG A 135 15.05 3.18 7.48
C ARG A 135 14.33 3.51 8.78
N LEU A 136 13.22 2.83 9.12
CA LEU A 136 12.49 3.06 10.37
C LEU A 136 13.19 2.38 11.56
N GLY A 137 13.81 3.18 12.42
CA GLY A 137 14.45 2.71 13.66
C GLY A 137 13.48 2.48 14.83
N LYS A 138 13.89 1.64 15.79
CA LYS A 138 13.10 1.23 16.98
C LYS A 138 12.53 2.42 17.76
N ARG A 139 13.37 3.41 18.10
CA ARG A 139 12.95 4.59 18.87
C ARG A 139 11.79 5.32 18.21
N ARG A 140 11.87 5.51 16.89
CA ARG A 140 10.81 6.21 16.14
C ARG A 140 9.55 5.35 16.03
N PHE A 141 9.70 4.05 15.77
CA PHE A 141 8.59 3.11 15.73
C PHE A 141 7.77 3.10 17.04
N LEU A 142 8.44 3.11 18.19
CA LEU A 142 7.77 3.10 19.51
C LEU A 142 6.93 4.36 19.78
N ASN A 143 7.18 5.45 19.05
CA ASN A 143 6.41 6.69 19.16
C ASN A 143 5.22 6.76 18.18
N ILE A 144 5.04 5.73 17.33
CA ILE A 144 3.92 5.68 16.39
C ILE A 144 2.67 5.25 17.15
N ASP A 145 1.66 6.12 17.15
CA ASP A 145 0.32 5.79 17.61
C ASP A 145 -0.46 5.07 16.50
N ILE A 146 -0.58 3.74 16.63
CA ILE A 146 -1.30 2.90 15.67
C ILE A 146 -2.82 3.01 15.80
N SER A 147 -3.35 3.58 16.90
CA SER A 147 -4.79 3.57 17.20
C SER A 147 -5.63 4.35 16.18
N ASN A 148 -5.03 5.33 15.52
CA ASN A 148 -5.68 6.17 14.50
C ASN A 148 -5.76 5.50 13.12
N TYR A 149 -5.05 4.40 12.88
CA TYR A 149 -5.03 3.72 11.59
C TYR A 149 -6.07 2.60 11.55
N LYS A 150 -6.99 2.67 10.58
CA LYS A 150 -8.03 1.65 10.40
C LYS A 150 -7.65 0.55 9.41
N HIS A 151 -6.81 0.88 8.43
CA HIS A 151 -6.51 0.02 7.31
C HIS A 151 -5.83 -1.30 7.75
N PRO A 152 -6.34 -2.48 7.34
CA PRO A 152 -5.84 -3.78 7.79
C PRO A 152 -4.34 -4.00 7.52
N LEU A 153 -3.85 -3.58 6.34
CA LEU A 153 -2.45 -3.75 5.98
C LEU A 153 -1.52 -2.95 6.92
N VAL A 154 -1.93 -1.75 7.33
CA VAL A 154 -1.14 -0.88 8.21
C VAL A 154 -1.00 -1.54 9.58
N LYS A 155 -2.11 -2.04 10.13
CA LYS A 155 -2.10 -2.78 11.41
C LYS A 155 -1.24 -4.03 11.33
N LEU A 156 -1.40 -4.83 10.27
CA LEU A 156 -0.62 -6.05 10.06
C LEU A 156 0.89 -5.74 10.01
N PHE A 157 1.29 -4.73 9.25
CA PHE A 157 2.70 -4.38 9.07
C PHE A 157 3.30 -3.73 10.31
N TYR A 158 2.51 -2.97 11.08
CA TYR A 158 2.91 -2.50 12.41
C TYR A 158 3.23 -3.67 13.34
N GLU A 159 2.36 -4.67 13.39
CA GLU A 159 2.51 -5.85 14.25
C GLU A 159 3.76 -6.68 13.87
N LEU A 160 3.95 -6.95 12.58
CA LEU A 160 5.16 -7.61 12.07
C LEU A 160 6.43 -6.84 12.45
N ARG A 161 6.41 -5.51 12.33
CA ARG A 161 7.55 -4.69 12.69
C ARG A 161 7.83 -4.72 14.19
N ARG A 162 6.78 -4.71 15.02
CA ARG A 162 6.88 -4.82 16.48
C ARG A 162 7.55 -6.12 16.90
N GLU A 163 7.20 -7.23 16.26
CA GLU A 163 7.82 -8.54 16.50
C GLU A 163 9.32 -8.53 16.19
N CYS A 164 9.73 -7.94 15.06
CA CYS A 164 11.15 -7.81 14.73
C CYS A 164 11.95 -7.10 15.83
N PHE A 165 11.39 -6.05 16.46
CA PHE A 165 12.08 -5.34 17.53
C PHE A 165 12.10 -6.08 18.87
N ARG A 166 11.16 -7.02 19.10
CA ARG A 166 11.17 -7.88 20.30
C ARG A 166 12.24 -8.97 20.19
N ILE A 167 12.41 -9.56 19.01
CA ILE A 167 13.44 -10.60 18.76
C ILE A 167 14.86 -10.04 18.88
N SER A 168 15.07 -8.75 18.61
CA SER A 168 16.37 -8.10 18.76
C SER A 168 16.81 -7.85 20.21
N ASP A 169 15.91 -8.01 21.19
CA ASP A 169 16.19 -7.78 22.62
C ASP A 169 16.49 -9.08 23.41
N SER A 170 16.41 -10.24 22.75
CA SER A 170 16.68 -11.58 23.31
C SER A 170 18.00 -12.15 22.80
#